data_AF-A0A7Y1UYN7-F1
#
_entry.id   AF-A0A7Y1UYN7-F1
#
_cell.length_a   1.000
_cell.length_b   1.000
_cell.length_c   1.000
_cell.angle_alpha   90.00
_cell.angle_beta   90.00
_cell.angle_gamma   90.00
#
_symmetry.space_group_name_H-M   'P 1'
#
loop_
_entity.id
_entity.type
_entity.pdbx_description
1 polymer ?
#
loop_
_entity_poly.entity_id
_entity_poly.type
_entity_poly.pdbx_seq_one_letter_code
_entity_poly.pdbx_strand_id
1 'polypeptide(L)'
;YVAARYLARRGAAVTAYALAEPKTTEAVAAASRWAATGGTVAPIGAVEPSDILIDAVFGVGFRGELPPAVAAWRGSADRVVAIDVPSGLDASSGAAVKGVLNADLTVALSNFKVGHFFGSGPDVCGRLVLAPLSLPEAEATMYLCEAEDAPLPSRKRDAHKWSAGAVAVVGGSAGMAGAAVLSAKAALGFGAGAVATFVPSAIAGELDAAHPEIMTRGVGVGSGWDGVKAADLDLDRFDCIVVGPGMGSGGTELVHSLLASVDQPIVLDADGLNVTTPADLADRRSQTVITPHGGEFKRLTGSGAHHLAASQLADDADAVVLLKGPNTTIAQPGSQPWLVTTGGPELASVGTGDVLAGMIGALIGRGLDAPVAARSAAYWHGVAGADIATTSSVTADRMADAIRRFAK
;
A
#
# COMPACT_ATOMS: atom_id res chain seq x y z
N TYR A 1 -34.17 -6.56 -7.83
CA TYR A 1 -35.02 -7.13 -8.91
C TYR A 1 -34.30 -8.10 -9.86
N VAL A 2 -33.20 -7.71 -10.52
CA VAL A 2 -32.51 -8.61 -11.49
C VAL A 2 -32.01 -9.89 -10.82
N ALA A 3 -31.29 -9.77 -9.70
CA ALA A 3 -30.82 -10.91 -8.93
C ALA A 3 -31.96 -11.84 -8.50
N ALA A 4 -33.03 -11.27 -7.92
CA ALA A 4 -34.23 -12.00 -7.51
C ALA A 4 -34.78 -12.89 -8.63
N ARG A 5 -34.97 -12.32 -9.83
CA ARG A 5 -35.46 -13.06 -11.00
C ARG A 5 -34.56 -14.23 -11.38
N TYR A 6 -33.23 -14.04 -11.38
CA TYR A 6 -32.30 -15.10 -11.76
C TYR A 6 -32.15 -16.17 -10.68
N LEU A 7 -32.25 -15.81 -9.41
CA LEU A 7 -32.21 -16.77 -8.30
C LEU A 7 -33.47 -17.63 -8.25
N ALA A 8 -34.64 -17.02 -8.43
CA ALA A 8 -35.90 -17.77 -8.52
C ALA A 8 -35.89 -18.76 -9.69
N ARG A 9 -35.32 -18.36 -10.85
CA ARG A 9 -35.13 -19.27 -12.01
C ARG A 9 -34.19 -20.45 -11.71
N ARG A 10 -33.30 -20.30 -10.73
CA ARG A 10 -32.41 -21.37 -10.25
C ARG A 10 -33.03 -22.20 -9.12
N GLY A 11 -34.29 -21.94 -8.75
CA GLY A 11 -35.03 -22.69 -7.74
C GLY A 11 -34.93 -22.14 -6.31
N ALA A 12 -34.31 -20.97 -6.11
CA ALA A 12 -34.29 -20.34 -4.79
C ALA A 12 -35.69 -19.80 -4.42
N ALA A 13 -36.07 -19.92 -3.15
CA ALA A 13 -37.19 -19.18 -2.59
C ALA A 13 -36.77 -17.71 -2.42
N VAL A 14 -37.46 -16.79 -3.09
CA VAL A 14 -37.05 -15.38 -3.15
C VAL A 14 -38.21 -14.48 -2.79
N THR A 15 -38.01 -13.66 -1.76
CA THR A 15 -38.85 -12.51 -1.44
C THR A 15 -38.06 -11.24 -1.72
N ALA A 16 -38.63 -10.31 -2.49
CA ALA A 16 -38.03 -9.00 -2.73
C ALA A 16 -38.65 -7.96 -1.82
N TYR A 17 -37.81 -7.14 -1.18
CA TYR A 17 -38.26 -5.99 -0.38
C TYR A 17 -37.82 -4.68 -1.03
N ALA A 18 -38.67 -3.65 -0.99
CA ALA A 18 -38.38 -2.35 -1.56
C ALA A 18 -38.62 -1.21 -0.54
N LEU A 19 -37.65 -0.29 -0.43
CA LEU A 19 -37.79 0.91 0.39
C LEU A 19 -38.78 1.91 -0.22
N ALA A 20 -38.80 1.98 -1.55
CA ALA A 20 -39.64 2.88 -2.33
C ALA A 20 -39.89 2.27 -3.71
N GLU A 21 -40.86 2.82 -4.43
CA GLU A 21 -41.10 2.46 -5.82
C GLU A 21 -39.86 2.76 -6.69
N PRO A 22 -39.54 1.89 -7.68
CA PRO A 22 -38.42 2.10 -8.57
C PRO A 22 -38.62 3.37 -9.40
N LYS A 23 -37.60 4.23 -9.46
CA LYS A 23 -37.68 5.54 -10.16
C LYS A 23 -36.96 5.57 -11.49
N THR A 24 -35.84 4.86 -11.62
CA THR A 24 -35.06 4.86 -12.87
C THR A 24 -35.69 3.92 -13.88
N THR A 25 -35.54 4.23 -15.17
CA THR A 25 -36.05 3.42 -16.29
C THR A 25 -35.61 1.96 -16.16
N GLU A 26 -34.35 1.73 -15.78
CA GLU A 26 -33.74 0.42 -15.63
C GLU A 26 -34.33 -0.33 -14.43
N ALA A 27 -34.54 0.35 -13.30
CA ALA A 27 -35.11 -0.23 -12.10
C ALA A 27 -36.59 -0.59 -12.31
N VAL A 28 -37.37 0.27 -12.97
CA VAL A 28 -38.76 0.03 -13.33
C VAL A 28 -38.84 -1.19 -14.24
N ALA A 29 -38.06 -1.22 -15.31
CA ALA A 29 -38.05 -2.35 -16.24
C ALA A 29 -37.60 -3.66 -15.56
N ALA A 30 -36.63 -3.60 -14.62
CA ALA A 30 -36.21 -4.76 -13.85
C ALA A 30 -37.31 -5.26 -12.90
N ALA A 31 -38.04 -4.36 -12.24
CA ALA A 31 -39.18 -4.68 -11.39
C ALA A 31 -40.33 -5.32 -12.18
N SER A 32 -40.69 -4.76 -13.35
CA SER A 32 -41.70 -5.34 -14.24
C SER A 32 -41.33 -6.76 -14.69
N ARG A 33 -40.04 -6.99 -15.01
CA ARG A 33 -39.54 -8.32 -15.38
C ARG A 33 -39.53 -9.32 -14.21
N TRP A 34 -39.48 -8.86 -12.97
CA TRP A 34 -39.64 -9.70 -11.77
C TRP A 34 -41.11 -10.04 -11.52
N ALA A 35 -42.00 -9.05 -11.61
CA ALA A 35 -43.43 -9.26 -11.50
C ALA A 35 -43.96 -10.24 -12.57
N ALA A 36 -43.44 -10.16 -13.80
CA ALA A 36 -43.80 -11.06 -14.90
C ALA A 36 -43.41 -12.54 -14.64
N THR A 37 -42.55 -12.84 -13.67
CA THR A 37 -42.25 -14.22 -13.23
C THR A 37 -43.14 -14.69 -12.07
N GLY A 38 -44.18 -13.93 -11.72
CA GLY A 38 -45.01 -14.17 -10.53
C GLY A 38 -44.36 -13.72 -9.22
N GLY A 39 -43.23 -13.02 -9.29
CA GLY A 39 -42.51 -12.54 -8.13
C GLY A 39 -43.24 -11.38 -7.44
N THR A 40 -43.32 -11.42 -6.11
CA THR A 40 -43.92 -10.35 -5.30
C THR A 40 -42.85 -9.41 -4.75
N VAL A 41 -43.26 -8.20 -4.39
CA VAL A 41 -42.41 -7.20 -3.74
C VAL A 41 -43.13 -6.70 -2.51
N ALA A 42 -42.52 -6.86 -1.34
CA ALA A 42 -43.01 -6.32 -0.08
C ALA A 42 -42.32 -4.98 0.24
N PRO A 43 -42.94 -4.10 1.03
CA PRO A 43 -42.22 -2.94 1.57
C PRO A 43 -41.12 -3.40 2.54
N ILE A 44 -39.97 -2.72 2.53
CA ILE A 44 -38.97 -2.90 3.59
C ILE A 44 -39.62 -2.56 4.94
N GLY A 45 -39.57 -3.49 5.89
CA GLY A 45 -40.27 -3.38 7.16
C GLY A 45 -39.83 -4.46 8.14
N ALA A 46 -40.78 -5.26 8.64
CA ALA A 46 -40.48 -6.36 9.54
C ALA A 46 -39.52 -7.35 8.87
N VAL A 47 -38.46 -7.70 9.61
CA VAL A 47 -37.42 -8.59 9.15
C VAL A 47 -37.94 -10.02 9.19
N GLU A 48 -37.84 -10.72 8.07
CA GLU A 48 -38.08 -12.16 7.99
C GLU A 48 -36.73 -12.89 7.92
N PRO A 49 -36.52 -13.96 8.70
CA PRO A 49 -35.30 -14.75 8.62
C PRO A 49 -35.07 -15.30 7.21
N SER A 50 -33.82 -15.27 6.75
CA SER A 50 -33.42 -15.84 5.47
C SER A 50 -32.00 -16.40 5.54
N ASP A 51 -31.69 -17.40 4.72
CA ASP A 51 -30.33 -17.95 4.63
C ASP A 51 -29.35 -16.91 4.04
N ILE A 52 -29.84 -16.11 3.09
CA ILE A 52 -29.04 -15.11 2.35
C ILE A 52 -29.84 -13.82 2.19
N LEU A 53 -29.28 -12.72 2.68
CA LEU A 53 -29.71 -11.36 2.39
C LEU A 53 -28.92 -10.79 1.21
N ILE A 54 -29.62 -10.31 0.18
CA ILE A 54 -29.00 -9.55 -0.91
C ILE A 54 -29.28 -8.07 -0.70
N ASP A 55 -28.26 -7.35 -0.26
CA ASP A 55 -28.31 -5.90 -0.12
C ASP A 55 -28.13 -5.24 -1.50
N ALA A 56 -29.23 -4.65 -1.99
CA ALA A 56 -29.27 -3.87 -3.22
C ALA A 56 -30.09 -2.58 -3.01
N VAL A 57 -30.07 -2.03 -1.79
CA VAL A 57 -30.87 -0.85 -1.44
C VAL A 57 -30.17 0.43 -1.89
N PHE A 58 -28.91 0.61 -1.53
CA PHE A 58 -28.09 1.73 -1.96
C PHE A 58 -26.75 1.25 -2.54
N GLY A 59 -26.25 1.95 -3.55
CA GLY A 59 -24.90 1.76 -4.11
C GLY A 59 -24.11 3.07 -4.06
N VAL A 60 -23.34 3.39 -5.10
CA VAL A 60 -22.53 4.64 -5.17
C VAL A 60 -23.29 5.95 -4.93
N GLY A 61 -24.62 5.96 -5.14
CA GLY A 61 -25.47 7.12 -4.91
C GLY A 61 -25.85 7.37 -3.45
N PHE A 62 -25.45 6.51 -2.50
CA PHE A 62 -25.77 6.68 -1.09
C PHE A 62 -25.20 7.98 -0.52
N ARG A 63 -26.01 8.77 0.17
CA ARG A 63 -25.60 9.98 0.90
C ARG A 63 -26.44 10.10 2.17
N GLY A 64 -25.85 10.66 3.24
CA GLY A 64 -26.56 10.94 4.48
C GLY A 64 -26.73 9.70 5.37
N GLU A 65 -27.89 9.57 6.03
CA GLU A 65 -28.14 8.53 7.02
C GLU A 65 -28.82 7.30 6.41
N LEU A 66 -28.56 6.12 7.00
CA LEU A 66 -29.25 4.90 6.62
C LEU A 66 -30.65 4.87 7.26
N PRO A 67 -31.74 4.71 6.49
CA PRO A 67 -33.08 4.64 7.06
C PRO A 67 -33.21 3.52 8.11
N PRO A 68 -33.85 3.76 9.27
CA PRO A 68 -33.97 2.74 10.32
C PRO A 68 -34.58 1.42 9.86
N ALA A 69 -35.53 1.48 8.92
CA ALA A 69 -36.16 0.30 8.33
C ALA A 69 -35.18 -0.57 7.53
N VAL A 70 -34.11 0.01 6.97
CA VAL A 70 -33.03 -0.73 6.29
C VAL A 70 -31.99 -1.21 7.31
N ALA A 71 -31.60 -0.35 8.26
CA ALA A 71 -30.65 -0.70 9.31
C ALA A 71 -31.11 -1.90 10.17
N ALA A 72 -32.43 -2.09 10.31
CA ALA A 72 -33.03 -3.24 10.99
C ALA A 72 -32.65 -4.60 10.37
N TRP A 73 -32.24 -4.63 9.10
CA TRP A 73 -31.83 -5.87 8.40
C TRP A 73 -30.40 -6.29 8.71
N ARG A 74 -29.63 -5.48 9.45
CA ARG A 74 -28.26 -5.81 9.82
C ARG A 74 -28.24 -7.07 10.69
N GLY A 75 -27.57 -8.11 10.20
CA GLY A 75 -27.49 -9.40 10.91
C GLY A 75 -28.79 -10.20 10.89
N SER A 76 -29.68 -9.93 9.94
CA SER A 76 -30.95 -10.67 9.77
C SER A 76 -30.83 -12.02 9.04
N ALA A 77 -29.67 -12.28 8.44
CA ALA A 77 -29.41 -13.48 7.65
C ALA A 77 -28.03 -14.05 7.99
N ASP A 78 -27.86 -15.35 7.73
CA ASP A 78 -26.59 -16.05 7.93
C ASP A 78 -25.48 -15.54 7.00
N ARG A 79 -25.87 -15.08 5.80
CA ARG A 79 -24.98 -14.50 4.80
C ARG A 79 -25.55 -13.23 4.20
N VAL A 80 -24.70 -12.22 4.05
CA VAL A 80 -25.06 -10.94 3.42
C VAL A 80 -24.21 -10.74 2.16
N VAL A 81 -24.88 -10.52 1.03
CA VAL A 81 -24.25 -10.17 -0.24
C VAL A 81 -24.64 -8.75 -0.63
N ALA A 82 -23.69 -7.82 -0.63
CA ALA A 82 -23.91 -6.48 -1.13
C ALA A 82 -23.70 -6.39 -2.65
N ILE A 83 -24.61 -5.69 -3.32
CA ILE A 83 -24.49 -5.35 -4.72
C ILE A 83 -23.93 -3.94 -4.82
N ASP A 84 -22.80 -3.82 -5.50
CA ASP A 84 -22.02 -2.61 -5.70
C ASP A 84 -21.27 -2.10 -4.47
N VAL A 85 -22.00 -1.68 -3.44
CA VAL A 85 -21.45 -1.12 -2.19
C VAL A 85 -22.42 -1.49 -1.05
N PRO A 86 -21.95 -1.89 0.13
CA PRO A 86 -22.85 -2.11 1.26
C PRO A 86 -23.66 -0.85 1.61
N SER A 87 -24.97 -1.01 1.79
CA SER A 87 -25.87 0.08 2.14
C SER A 87 -25.48 0.70 3.46
N GLY A 88 -25.16 2.00 3.43
CA GLY A 88 -24.63 2.76 4.56
C GLY A 88 -23.13 3.03 4.50
N LEU A 89 -22.43 2.52 3.49
CA LEU A 89 -21.02 2.86 3.22
C LEU A 89 -20.93 3.94 2.15
N ASP A 90 -20.19 5.00 2.43
CA ASP A 90 -19.87 6.02 1.44
C ASP A 90 -18.81 5.49 0.45
N ALA A 91 -19.19 5.43 -0.82
CA ALA A 91 -18.37 4.86 -1.89
C ALA A 91 -17.08 5.65 -2.18
N SER A 92 -16.98 6.92 -1.78
CA SER A 92 -15.85 7.79 -2.13
C SER A 92 -14.82 7.85 -1.00
N SER A 93 -15.25 7.68 0.24
CA SER A 93 -14.40 7.83 1.43
C SER A 93 -14.23 6.53 2.22
N GLY A 94 -15.20 5.61 2.11
CA GLY A 94 -15.27 4.42 2.96
C GLY A 94 -15.78 4.71 4.37
N ALA A 95 -16.31 5.91 4.62
CA ALA A 95 -16.98 6.21 5.88
C ALA A 95 -18.29 5.40 5.96
N ALA A 96 -18.45 4.63 7.04
CA ALA A 96 -19.69 3.92 7.31
C ALA A 96 -20.56 4.70 8.30
N VAL A 97 -21.86 4.77 8.02
CA VAL A 97 -22.84 5.32 8.96
C VAL A 97 -23.30 4.28 9.97
N LYS A 98 -23.89 4.73 11.08
CA LYS A 98 -24.49 3.84 12.07
C LYS A 98 -25.54 2.94 11.41
N GLY A 99 -25.41 1.63 11.61
CA GLY A 99 -26.34 0.65 11.05
C GLY A 99 -26.00 0.14 9.65
N VAL A 100 -24.84 0.52 9.10
CA VAL A 100 -24.31 -0.07 7.85
C VAL A 100 -24.50 -1.59 7.83
N LEU A 101 -24.94 -2.10 6.67
CA LEU A 101 -25.07 -3.54 6.48
C LEU A 101 -23.67 -4.12 6.26
N ASN A 102 -23.23 -5.02 7.15
CA ASN A 102 -21.97 -5.74 6.93
C ASN A 102 -22.22 -6.85 5.92
N ALA A 103 -21.43 -6.89 4.86
CA ALA A 103 -21.47 -7.94 3.86
C ALA A 103 -20.41 -9.02 4.14
N ASP A 104 -20.75 -10.28 3.87
CA ASP A 104 -19.77 -11.37 3.72
C ASP A 104 -19.09 -11.30 2.34
N LEU A 105 -19.82 -10.80 1.34
CA LEU A 105 -19.40 -10.67 -0.05
C LEU A 105 -19.97 -9.38 -0.63
N THR A 106 -19.13 -8.58 -1.27
CA THR A 106 -19.58 -7.43 -2.08
C THR A 106 -19.22 -7.66 -3.54
N VAL A 107 -20.23 -7.57 -4.40
CA VAL A 107 -20.09 -7.65 -5.86
C VAL A 107 -19.99 -6.23 -6.40
N ALA A 108 -18.77 -5.71 -6.53
CA ALA A 108 -18.49 -4.40 -7.09
C ALA A 108 -18.85 -4.38 -8.57
N LEU A 109 -19.68 -3.41 -9.00
CA LEU A 109 -20.11 -3.33 -10.40
C LEU A 109 -19.18 -2.43 -11.22
N SER A 110 -18.67 -2.97 -12.33
CA SER A 110 -17.73 -2.35 -13.29
C SER A 110 -16.34 -2.01 -12.74
N ASN A 111 -16.27 -1.24 -11.65
CA ASN A 111 -15.04 -0.79 -11.01
C ASN A 111 -15.12 -1.03 -9.50
N PHE A 112 -13.96 -1.18 -8.86
CA PHE A 112 -13.91 -0.98 -7.41
C PHE A 112 -14.14 0.50 -7.06
N LYS A 113 -14.53 0.75 -5.81
CA LYS A 113 -14.76 2.08 -5.28
C LYS A 113 -13.71 2.36 -4.23
N VAL A 114 -13.28 3.61 -4.09
CA VAL A 114 -12.34 4.03 -3.04
C VAL A 114 -12.86 3.57 -1.67
N GLY A 115 -14.16 3.72 -1.42
CA GLY A 115 -14.79 3.29 -0.17
C GLY A 115 -14.75 1.79 0.10
N HIS A 116 -14.41 0.93 -0.86
CA HIS A 116 -14.17 -0.50 -0.59
C HIS A 116 -12.86 -0.74 0.17
N PHE A 117 -11.86 0.12 -0.03
CA PHE A 117 -10.50 -0.09 0.48
C PHE A 117 -10.10 0.87 1.61
N PHE A 118 -10.86 1.93 1.82
CA PHE A 118 -10.55 2.95 2.85
C PHE A 118 -11.64 3.00 3.91
N GLY A 119 -11.35 3.72 5.01
CA GLY A 119 -12.27 3.88 6.12
C GLY A 119 -12.70 2.55 6.72
N SER A 120 -14.00 2.36 6.91
CA SER A 120 -14.61 1.11 7.37
C SER A 120 -14.85 0.11 6.24
N GLY A 121 -14.57 0.47 4.99
CA GLY A 121 -14.78 -0.37 3.80
C GLY A 121 -14.26 -1.79 3.94
N PRO A 122 -12.96 -1.99 4.26
CA PRO A 122 -12.38 -3.32 4.43
C PRO A 122 -13.10 -4.20 5.46
N ASP A 123 -13.66 -3.59 6.51
CA ASP A 123 -14.35 -4.31 7.58
C ASP A 123 -15.81 -4.67 7.25
N VAL A 124 -16.46 -3.90 6.36
CA VAL A 124 -17.90 -4.05 6.07
C VAL A 124 -18.19 -4.64 4.70
N CYS A 125 -17.22 -4.67 3.78
CA CYS A 125 -17.42 -5.21 2.43
C CYS A 125 -17.25 -6.74 2.36
N GLY A 126 -16.60 -7.36 3.34
CA GLY A 126 -16.25 -8.77 3.30
C GLY A 126 -15.36 -9.09 2.11
N ARG A 127 -15.58 -10.25 1.47
CA ARG A 127 -14.87 -10.59 0.23
C ARG A 127 -15.33 -9.67 -0.90
N LEU A 128 -14.38 -8.99 -1.55
CA LEU A 128 -14.65 -8.17 -2.74
C LEU A 128 -14.54 -9.01 -4.02
N VAL A 129 -15.51 -8.87 -4.93
CA VAL A 129 -15.47 -9.44 -6.29
C VAL A 129 -15.87 -8.37 -7.30
N LEU A 130 -15.06 -8.19 -8.33
CA LEU A 130 -15.38 -7.29 -9.44
C LEU A 130 -16.26 -8.02 -10.47
N ALA A 131 -17.45 -7.48 -10.73
CA ALA A 131 -18.31 -7.90 -11.81
C ALA A 131 -18.19 -6.90 -12.97
N PRO A 132 -17.48 -7.24 -14.06
CA PRO A 132 -17.31 -6.31 -15.18
C PRO A 132 -18.65 -6.02 -15.84
N LEU A 133 -18.87 -4.75 -16.15
CA LEU A 133 -19.99 -4.28 -16.95
C LEU A 133 -19.42 -3.57 -18.17
N SER A 134 -20.09 -3.70 -19.32
CA SER A 134 -19.73 -2.96 -20.53
C SER A 134 -20.16 -1.49 -20.37
N LEU A 135 -19.37 -0.71 -19.64
CA LEU A 135 -19.49 0.74 -19.54
C LEU A 135 -18.39 1.40 -20.39
N PRO A 136 -18.61 2.64 -20.85
CA PRO A 136 -17.53 3.44 -21.42
C PRO A 136 -16.36 3.52 -20.43
N GLU A 137 -15.15 3.47 -20.95
CA GLU A 137 -13.95 3.65 -20.15
C GLU A 137 -13.97 5.03 -19.49
N ALA A 138 -13.76 5.06 -18.19
CA ALA A 138 -13.69 6.27 -17.39
C ALA A 138 -12.27 6.42 -16.85
N GLU A 139 -11.83 7.66 -16.67
CA GLU A 139 -10.54 7.91 -16.04
C GLU A 139 -10.56 7.41 -14.59
N ALA A 140 -9.60 6.54 -14.25
CA ALA A 140 -9.47 6.02 -12.91
C ALA A 140 -8.91 7.11 -11.99
N THR A 141 -9.50 7.27 -10.81
CA THR A 141 -8.95 8.16 -9.77
C THR A 141 -7.83 7.50 -8.95
N MET A 142 -7.66 6.19 -9.14
CA MET A 142 -6.70 5.36 -8.45
C MET A 142 -6.61 4.00 -9.16
N TYR A 143 -5.42 3.41 -9.20
CA TYR A 143 -5.21 2.07 -9.74
C TYR A 143 -4.98 1.07 -8.62
N LEU A 144 -5.59 -0.12 -8.72
CA LEU A 144 -5.28 -1.24 -7.83
C LEU A 144 -4.08 -1.99 -8.42
N CYS A 145 -3.00 -2.12 -7.65
CA CYS A 145 -1.81 -2.85 -8.08
C CYS A 145 -2.07 -4.36 -8.01
N GLU A 146 -1.94 -5.03 -9.15
CA GLU A 146 -1.92 -6.49 -9.23
C GLU A 146 -0.49 -7.00 -9.49
N ALA A 147 -0.32 -8.34 -9.56
CA ALA A 147 1.00 -8.94 -9.74
C ALA A 147 1.69 -8.51 -11.05
N GLU A 148 0.91 -8.27 -12.10
CA GLU A 148 1.41 -7.82 -13.41
C GLU A 148 1.94 -6.38 -13.39
N ASP A 149 1.45 -5.56 -12.47
CA ASP A 149 1.92 -4.19 -12.25
C ASP A 149 3.17 -4.12 -11.37
N ALA A 150 3.59 -5.24 -10.77
CA ALA A 150 4.69 -5.34 -9.83
C ALA A 150 5.89 -6.13 -10.41
N PRO A 151 6.54 -5.65 -11.50
CA PRO A 151 7.58 -6.41 -12.16
C PRO A 151 8.79 -6.67 -11.25
N LEU A 152 9.40 -7.83 -11.42
CA LEU A 152 10.71 -8.17 -10.88
C LEU A 152 11.70 -8.27 -12.04
N PRO A 153 12.76 -7.44 -12.09
CA PRO A 153 13.75 -7.51 -13.14
C PRO A 153 14.37 -8.92 -13.23
N SER A 154 14.78 -9.36 -14.41
CA SER A 154 15.56 -10.60 -14.55
C SER A 154 17.06 -10.28 -14.60
N ARG A 155 17.89 -11.05 -13.91
CA ARG A 155 19.35 -10.91 -14.02
C ARG A 155 19.86 -11.43 -15.38
N LYS A 156 20.60 -10.59 -16.11
CA LYS A 156 21.27 -11.01 -17.37
C LYS A 156 22.40 -12.00 -17.09
N ARG A 157 22.66 -12.93 -18.02
CA ARG A 157 23.68 -13.98 -17.87
C ARG A 157 25.12 -13.45 -17.78
N ASP A 158 25.39 -12.30 -18.40
CA ASP A 158 26.68 -11.62 -18.44
C ASP A 158 26.83 -10.55 -17.35
N ALA A 159 25.83 -10.39 -16.48
CA ALA A 159 25.89 -9.43 -15.39
C ALA A 159 26.95 -9.83 -14.35
N HIS A 160 27.72 -8.84 -13.88
CA HIS A 160 28.62 -8.97 -12.74
C HIS A 160 28.05 -8.21 -11.55
N LYS A 161 28.67 -8.35 -10.36
CA LYS A 161 28.15 -7.80 -9.10
C LYS A 161 27.79 -6.31 -9.14
N TRP A 162 28.54 -5.49 -9.89
CA TRP A 162 28.25 -4.06 -10.00
C TRP A 162 27.24 -3.73 -11.10
N SER A 163 27.16 -4.50 -12.19
CA SER A 163 26.15 -4.29 -13.24
C SER A 163 24.81 -4.96 -12.98
N ALA A 164 24.70 -5.74 -11.90
CA ALA A 164 23.45 -6.36 -11.44
C ALA A 164 22.68 -5.48 -10.44
N GLY A 165 23.07 -4.21 -10.32
CA GLY A 165 22.55 -3.22 -9.39
C GLY A 165 23.37 -3.14 -8.12
N ALA A 166 23.87 -1.95 -7.83
CA ALA A 166 24.65 -1.62 -6.65
C ALA A 166 23.88 -0.68 -5.73
N VAL A 167 23.72 -1.04 -4.46
CA VAL A 167 22.97 -0.26 -3.47
C VAL A 167 23.87 0.18 -2.32
N ALA A 168 23.87 1.47 -2.01
CA ALA A 168 24.44 1.98 -0.77
C ALA A 168 23.33 2.12 0.28
N VAL A 169 23.59 1.71 1.51
CA VAL A 169 22.71 1.96 2.66
C VAL A 169 23.45 2.87 3.63
N VAL A 170 22.97 4.08 3.81
CA VAL A 170 23.54 5.09 4.70
C VAL A 170 22.63 5.22 5.92
N GLY A 171 23.07 4.68 7.06
CA GLY A 171 22.23 4.60 8.25
C GLY A 171 22.90 3.88 9.41
N GLY A 172 22.14 3.67 10.48
CA GLY A 172 22.65 3.11 11.72
C GLY A 172 23.27 4.14 12.65
N SER A 173 23.21 3.83 13.94
CA SER A 173 23.79 4.57 15.06
C SER A 173 23.99 3.61 16.23
N ALA A 174 24.61 4.07 17.31
CA ALA A 174 24.62 3.30 18.56
C ALA A 174 23.18 2.88 18.94
N GLY A 175 22.98 1.57 19.15
CA GLY A 175 21.68 0.97 19.50
C GLY A 175 20.69 0.77 18.35
N MET A 176 20.96 1.28 17.14
CA MET A 176 20.03 1.20 15.98
C MET A 176 20.70 0.69 14.70
N ALA A 177 21.90 0.12 14.79
CA ALA A 177 22.63 -0.44 13.65
C ALA A 177 21.85 -1.54 12.90
N GLY A 178 20.95 -2.25 13.59
CA GLY A 178 20.11 -3.30 13.00
C GLY A 178 19.22 -2.83 11.84
N ALA A 179 18.77 -1.57 11.85
CA ALA A 179 17.92 -1.02 10.78
C ALA A 179 18.68 -0.92 9.43
N ALA A 180 19.91 -0.42 9.47
CA ALA A 180 20.79 -0.37 8.29
C ALA A 180 21.14 -1.79 7.80
N VAL A 181 21.40 -2.72 8.72
CA VAL A 181 21.65 -4.13 8.37
C VAL A 181 20.43 -4.78 7.72
N LEU A 182 19.22 -4.58 8.26
CA LEU A 182 17.99 -5.12 7.68
C LEU A 182 17.76 -4.60 6.27
N SER A 183 17.95 -3.29 6.06
CA SER A 183 17.86 -2.67 4.73
C SER A 183 18.88 -3.27 3.76
N ALA A 184 20.12 -3.45 4.19
CA ALA A 184 21.18 -4.02 3.36
C ALA A 184 20.96 -5.50 3.03
N LYS A 185 20.57 -6.30 4.03
CA LYS A 185 20.18 -7.70 3.83
C LYS A 185 19.01 -7.82 2.88
N ALA A 186 18.01 -6.95 3.02
CA ALA A 186 16.86 -6.94 2.14
C ALA A 186 17.26 -6.56 0.71
N ALA A 187 18.11 -5.54 0.52
CA ALA A 187 18.58 -5.16 -0.79
C ALA A 187 19.34 -6.31 -1.49
N LEU A 188 20.27 -6.95 -0.77
CA LEU A 188 21.04 -8.09 -1.28
C LEU A 188 20.13 -9.30 -1.57
N GLY A 189 19.25 -9.61 -0.61
CA GLY A 189 18.27 -10.70 -0.70
C GLY A 189 17.27 -10.50 -1.84
N PHE A 190 16.95 -9.25 -2.18
CA PHE A 190 16.05 -8.88 -3.27
C PHE A 190 16.75 -8.65 -4.62
N GLY A 191 17.98 -9.16 -4.74
CA GLY A 191 18.66 -9.33 -6.02
C GLY A 191 19.59 -8.21 -6.44
N ALA A 192 19.91 -7.25 -5.57
CA ALA A 192 21.05 -6.36 -5.80
C ALA A 192 22.34 -7.19 -5.96
N GLY A 193 23.21 -6.81 -6.89
CA GLY A 193 24.47 -7.49 -7.13
C GLY A 193 25.58 -7.10 -6.14
N ALA A 194 25.55 -5.86 -5.65
CA ALA A 194 26.47 -5.35 -4.64
C ALA A 194 25.71 -4.47 -3.65
N VAL A 195 26.03 -4.63 -2.36
CA VAL A 195 25.47 -3.78 -1.29
C VAL A 195 26.60 -3.35 -0.37
N ALA A 196 26.65 -2.05 -0.06
CA ALA A 196 27.51 -1.53 0.99
C ALA A 196 26.71 -0.74 2.02
N THR A 197 27.02 -0.93 3.29
CA THR A 197 26.53 -0.10 4.39
C THR A 197 27.57 0.95 4.75
N PHE A 198 27.14 2.19 4.86
CA PHE A 198 27.91 3.27 5.45
C PHE A 198 27.32 3.54 6.83
N VAL A 199 28.15 3.44 7.86
CA VAL A 199 27.75 3.52 9.26
C VAL A 199 28.80 4.31 10.06
N PRO A 200 28.48 4.90 11.22
CA PRO A 200 29.48 5.54 12.06
C PRO A 200 30.65 4.60 12.39
N SER A 201 31.87 5.12 12.34
CA SER A 201 33.10 4.31 12.45
C SER A 201 33.17 3.46 13.72
N ALA A 202 32.57 3.89 14.84
CA ALA A 202 32.56 3.12 16.08
C ALA A 202 31.76 1.81 16.02
N ILE A 203 30.80 1.67 15.09
CA ILE A 203 29.97 0.46 14.98
C ILE A 203 30.33 -0.41 13.76
N ALA A 204 31.19 0.08 12.87
CA ALA A 204 31.53 -0.59 11.61
C ALA A 204 32.16 -1.98 11.81
N GLY A 205 33.11 -2.11 12.75
CA GLY A 205 33.80 -3.38 12.98
C GLY A 205 32.90 -4.48 13.54
N GLU A 206 31.92 -4.13 14.39
CA GLU A 206 30.95 -5.09 14.92
C GLU A 206 30.03 -5.61 13.82
N LEU A 207 29.56 -4.70 12.94
CA LEU A 207 28.68 -5.05 11.82
C LEU A 207 29.40 -5.92 10.79
N ASP A 208 30.63 -5.58 10.44
CA ASP A 208 31.45 -6.34 9.48
C ASP A 208 31.71 -7.78 9.98
N ALA A 209 31.97 -7.94 11.28
CA ALA A 209 32.15 -9.25 11.88
C ALA A 209 30.86 -10.09 11.93
N ALA A 210 29.71 -9.45 12.16
CA ALA A 210 28.41 -10.13 12.28
C ALA A 210 27.77 -10.47 10.93
N HIS A 211 28.06 -9.68 9.88
CA HIS A 211 27.41 -9.75 8.57
C HIS A 211 28.43 -9.70 7.42
N PRO A 212 29.27 -10.73 7.27
CA PRO A 212 30.38 -10.74 6.31
C PRO A 212 29.95 -10.66 4.84
N GLU A 213 28.68 -10.94 4.54
CA GLU A 213 28.10 -10.78 3.21
C GLU A 213 27.79 -9.31 2.82
N ILE A 214 27.83 -8.38 3.78
CA ILE A 214 27.54 -6.96 3.59
C ILE A 214 28.86 -6.16 3.68
N MET A 215 29.19 -5.41 2.63
CA MET A 215 30.39 -4.55 2.68
C MET A 215 30.16 -3.39 3.65
N THR A 216 30.83 -3.37 4.80
CA THR A 216 30.64 -2.31 5.79
C THR A 216 31.74 -1.25 5.70
N ARG A 217 31.34 0.02 5.64
CA ARG A 217 32.23 1.20 5.57
C ARG A 217 31.98 2.10 6.77
N GLY A 218 32.98 2.22 7.64
CA GLY A 218 32.97 3.17 8.75
C GLY A 218 33.25 4.59 8.26
N VAL A 219 32.40 5.54 8.63
CA VAL A 219 32.53 6.96 8.29
C VAL A 219 32.56 7.84 9.54
N GLY A 220 33.20 9.01 9.43
CA GLY A 220 33.31 9.97 10.53
C GLY A 220 34.08 9.43 11.75
N VAL A 221 33.89 10.09 12.88
CA VAL A 221 34.52 9.74 14.16
C VAL A 221 33.44 9.51 15.21
N GLY A 222 33.43 8.32 15.81
CA GLY A 222 32.53 8.00 16.92
C GLY A 222 31.27 7.25 16.49
N SER A 223 30.21 7.39 17.29
CA SER A 223 28.99 6.58 17.22
C SER A 223 27.80 7.25 16.51
N GLY A 224 28.01 8.42 15.91
CA GLY A 224 26.99 9.21 15.24
C GLY A 224 27.50 9.84 13.93
N TRP A 225 26.75 10.82 13.43
CA TRP A 225 26.92 11.40 12.09
C TRP A 225 27.45 12.83 12.08
N ASP A 226 27.84 13.35 13.24
CA ASP A 226 28.27 14.74 13.40
C ASP A 226 29.44 15.07 12.47
N GLY A 227 29.25 16.09 11.62
CA GLY A 227 30.26 16.58 10.67
C GLY A 227 30.50 15.69 9.45
N VAL A 228 29.77 14.58 9.30
CA VAL A 228 29.84 13.72 8.10
C VAL A 228 29.01 14.32 6.98
N LYS A 229 29.56 14.37 5.77
CA LYS A 229 28.92 14.89 4.55
C LYS A 229 28.97 13.87 3.44
N ALA A 230 28.14 14.05 2.42
CA ALA A 230 28.11 13.22 1.22
C ALA A 230 29.50 12.99 0.60
N ALA A 231 30.37 14.01 0.60
CA ALA A 231 31.73 13.91 0.08
C ALA A 231 32.64 12.93 0.84
N ASP A 232 32.29 12.57 2.07
CA ASP A 232 32.99 11.56 2.86
C ASP A 232 32.56 10.12 2.50
N LEU A 233 31.53 9.97 1.66
CA LEU A 233 31.03 8.69 1.17
C LEU A 233 31.40 8.51 -0.31
N ASP A 234 32.18 7.47 -0.62
CA ASP A 234 32.45 7.06 -2.00
C ASP A 234 31.20 6.36 -2.60
N LEU A 235 30.31 7.17 -3.18
CA LEU A 235 28.97 6.76 -3.63
C LEU A 235 28.85 6.56 -5.16
N ASP A 236 29.84 7.00 -5.95
CA ASP A 236 29.79 7.06 -7.42
C ASP A 236 29.52 5.71 -8.10
N ARG A 237 29.82 4.60 -7.42
CA ARG A 237 29.66 3.23 -7.96
C ARG A 237 28.31 2.59 -7.66
N PHE A 238 27.44 3.28 -6.94
CA PHE A 238 26.13 2.77 -6.56
C PHE A 238 25.05 3.35 -7.48
N ASP A 239 24.09 2.52 -7.84
CA ASP A 239 22.97 2.86 -8.69
C ASP A 239 21.79 3.44 -7.89
N CYS A 240 21.72 3.17 -6.58
CA CYS A 240 20.72 3.71 -5.68
C CYS A 240 21.27 3.82 -4.25
N ILE A 241 20.76 4.79 -3.49
CA ILE A 241 21.17 5.05 -2.11
C ILE A 241 19.94 5.04 -1.20
N VAL A 242 19.92 4.13 -0.24
CA VAL A 242 18.93 4.09 0.85
C VAL A 242 19.49 4.89 2.02
N VAL A 243 18.74 5.87 2.51
CA VAL A 243 19.17 6.82 3.54
C VAL A 243 18.16 6.85 4.68
N GLY A 244 18.66 6.76 5.92
CA GLY A 244 17.87 7.04 7.11
C GLY A 244 17.60 5.88 8.08
N PRO A 245 17.51 4.59 7.68
CA PRO A 245 17.30 3.49 8.60
C PRO A 245 18.27 3.50 9.79
N GLY A 246 17.75 3.81 10.99
CA GLY A 246 18.50 3.85 12.25
C GLY A 246 19.54 4.96 12.38
N MET A 247 19.44 6.07 11.61
CA MET A 247 20.42 7.15 11.62
C MET A 247 20.40 7.98 12.92
N GLY A 248 19.28 7.98 13.65
CA GLY A 248 19.07 8.82 14.84
C GLY A 248 19.04 10.31 14.51
N SER A 249 19.18 11.15 15.54
CA SER A 249 18.97 12.60 15.44
C SER A 249 20.17 13.40 14.92
N GLY A 250 21.33 12.78 14.73
CA GLY A 250 22.56 13.45 14.30
C GLY A 250 22.77 13.54 12.78
N GLY A 251 21.86 12.96 11.99
CA GLY A 251 22.04 12.78 10.55
C GLY A 251 21.72 13.99 9.66
N THR A 252 21.22 15.11 10.22
CA THR A 252 20.65 16.22 9.43
C THR A 252 21.61 16.78 8.38
N GLU A 253 22.84 17.12 8.77
CA GLU A 253 23.82 17.72 7.85
C GLU A 253 24.18 16.74 6.71
N LEU A 254 24.33 15.45 7.05
CA LEU A 254 24.59 14.41 6.07
C LEU A 254 23.42 14.28 5.09
N VAL A 255 22.19 14.15 5.58
CA VAL A 255 21.00 14.00 4.73
C VAL A 255 20.86 15.17 3.77
N HIS A 256 20.96 16.41 4.27
CA HIS A 256 20.89 17.60 3.42
C HIS A 256 22.02 17.64 2.39
N SER A 257 23.24 17.25 2.78
CA SER A 257 24.36 17.17 1.82
C SER A 257 24.15 16.09 0.75
N LEU A 258 23.56 14.94 1.09
CA LEU A 258 23.22 13.88 0.14
C LEU A 258 22.15 14.36 -0.84
N LEU A 259 21.08 14.98 -0.32
CA LEU A 259 20.01 15.53 -1.15
C LEU A 259 20.55 16.62 -2.11
N ALA A 260 21.50 17.44 -1.68
CA ALA A 260 22.03 18.53 -2.51
C ALA A 260 23.07 18.10 -3.57
N SER A 261 23.86 17.04 -3.31
CA SER A 261 25.08 16.77 -4.09
C SER A 261 25.09 15.45 -4.87
N VAL A 262 24.14 14.57 -4.61
CA VAL A 262 24.15 13.21 -5.17
C VAL A 262 23.14 13.06 -6.29
N ASP A 263 23.63 12.66 -7.47
CA ASP A 263 22.85 12.50 -8.71
C ASP A 263 22.22 11.09 -8.84
N GLN A 264 22.51 10.18 -7.92
CA GLN A 264 21.87 8.87 -7.84
C GLN A 264 20.44 9.00 -7.28
N PRO A 265 19.51 8.12 -7.68
CA PRO A 265 18.23 7.99 -7.00
C PRO A 265 18.38 7.69 -5.50
N ILE A 266 17.52 8.32 -4.69
CA ILE A 266 17.52 8.15 -3.23
C ILE A 266 16.22 7.51 -2.75
N VAL A 267 16.32 6.54 -1.85
CA VAL A 267 15.21 6.07 -1.02
C VAL A 267 15.41 6.64 0.38
N LEU A 268 14.52 7.52 0.82
CA LEU A 268 14.60 8.20 2.11
C LEU A 268 13.53 7.64 3.06
N ASP A 269 13.97 6.96 4.11
CA ASP A 269 13.09 6.36 5.13
C ASP A 269 13.44 6.85 6.54
N ALA A 270 12.51 6.66 7.48
CA ALA A 270 12.74 6.81 8.91
C ALA A 270 13.44 8.14 9.30
N ASP A 271 14.63 8.05 9.90
CA ASP A 271 15.34 9.22 10.43
C ASP A 271 15.83 10.17 9.34
N GLY A 272 16.09 9.67 8.13
CA GLY A 272 16.40 10.53 6.98
C GLY A 272 15.22 11.40 6.60
N LEU A 273 14.00 10.86 6.69
CA LEU A 273 12.78 11.60 6.42
C LEU A 273 12.46 12.61 7.53
N ASN A 274 12.79 12.27 8.79
CA ASN A 274 12.50 13.09 9.97
C ASN A 274 13.20 14.46 9.97
N VAL A 275 14.28 14.61 9.21
CA VAL A 275 15.12 15.82 9.15
C VAL A 275 14.95 16.61 7.84
N THR A 276 13.97 16.21 7.03
CA THR A 276 13.76 16.72 5.67
C THR A 276 12.40 17.42 5.56
N THR A 277 12.30 18.40 4.68
CA THR A 277 11.06 19.09 4.29
C THR A 277 10.72 18.81 2.83
N PRO A 278 9.45 19.01 2.39
CA PRO A 278 9.11 18.85 0.97
C PRO A 278 9.98 19.71 0.03
N ALA A 279 10.37 20.92 0.45
CA ALA A 279 11.22 21.79 -0.34
C ALA A 279 12.64 21.21 -0.55
N ASP A 280 13.22 20.56 0.46
CA ASP A 280 14.54 19.93 0.35
C ASP A 280 14.55 18.78 -0.69
N LEU A 281 13.38 18.17 -0.94
CA LEU A 281 13.20 17.09 -1.91
C LEU A 281 13.00 17.64 -3.32
N ALA A 282 12.20 18.70 -3.46
CA ALA A 282 11.83 19.29 -4.75
C ALA A 282 13.02 19.86 -5.54
N ASP A 283 14.10 20.23 -4.86
CA ASP A 283 15.31 20.76 -5.50
C ASP A 283 16.20 19.68 -6.14
N ARG A 284 15.85 18.39 -5.99
CA ARG A 284 16.65 17.28 -6.52
C ARG A 284 16.42 17.05 -8.00
N ARG A 285 17.51 16.87 -8.74
CA ARG A 285 17.47 16.51 -10.17
C ARG A 285 17.12 15.05 -10.42
N SER A 286 17.42 14.18 -9.46
CA SER A 286 17.26 12.73 -9.56
C SER A 286 16.12 12.26 -8.69
N GLN A 287 15.47 11.16 -9.11
CA GLN A 287 14.28 10.65 -8.46
C GLN A 287 14.52 10.34 -6.98
N THR A 288 13.55 10.71 -6.15
CA THR A 288 13.54 10.38 -4.73
C THR A 288 12.28 9.61 -4.39
N VAL A 289 12.42 8.49 -3.66
CA VAL A 289 11.31 7.77 -3.04
C VAL A 289 11.34 8.07 -1.55
N ILE A 290 10.24 8.58 -1.02
CA ILE A 290 10.03 8.71 0.43
C ILE A 290 9.02 7.68 0.90
N THR A 291 9.23 7.11 2.09
CA THR A 291 8.42 5.99 2.61
C THR A 291 7.73 6.31 3.95
N PRO A 292 7.00 7.43 4.10
CA PRO A 292 6.40 7.79 5.39
C PRO A 292 5.34 6.79 5.86
N HIS A 293 5.31 6.50 7.16
CA HIS A 293 4.10 6.07 7.84
C HIS A 293 3.26 7.29 8.29
N GLY A 294 2.05 7.08 8.81
CA GLY A 294 1.15 8.18 9.20
C GLY A 294 1.76 9.25 10.13
N GLY A 295 2.55 8.83 11.13
CA GLY A 295 3.29 9.76 12.01
C GLY A 295 4.40 10.58 11.32
N GLU A 296 5.23 9.96 10.47
CA GLU A 296 6.25 10.63 9.65
C GLU A 296 5.59 11.59 8.66
N PHE A 297 4.52 11.14 8.00
CA PHE A 297 3.73 11.96 7.08
C PHE A 297 3.20 13.23 7.75
N LYS A 298 2.63 13.11 8.95
CA LYS A 298 2.13 14.25 9.71
C LYS A 298 3.24 15.21 10.11
N ARG A 299 4.42 14.69 10.43
CA ARG A 299 5.59 15.53 10.75
C ARG A 299 6.08 16.31 9.54
N LEU A 300 6.14 15.66 8.39
CA LEU A 300 6.61 16.23 7.13
C LEU A 300 5.64 17.27 6.54
N THR A 301 4.32 17.04 6.66
CA THR A 301 3.30 17.87 5.99
C THR A 301 2.46 18.73 6.94
N GLY A 302 2.49 18.46 8.24
CA GLY A 302 1.57 19.05 9.22
C GLY A 302 0.13 18.51 9.13
N SER A 303 -0.18 17.63 8.17
CA SER A 303 -1.54 17.17 7.85
C SER A 303 -1.74 15.67 8.11
N GLY A 304 -2.99 15.21 8.06
CA GLY A 304 -3.33 13.80 8.21
C GLY A 304 -2.95 12.98 6.98
N ALA A 305 -2.42 11.78 7.21
CA ALA A 305 -2.07 10.85 6.14
C ALA A 305 -3.32 10.24 5.49
N HIS A 306 -3.47 10.45 4.18
CA HIS A 306 -4.45 9.79 3.31
C HIS A 306 -4.02 9.91 1.84
N HIS A 307 -4.62 9.13 0.95
CA HIS A 307 -4.19 9.01 -0.46
C HIS A 307 -4.17 10.36 -1.23
N LEU A 308 -5.13 11.26 -0.96
CA LEU A 308 -5.14 12.59 -1.59
C LEU A 308 -3.97 13.46 -1.13
N ALA A 309 -3.67 13.48 0.18
CA ALA A 309 -2.50 14.19 0.70
C ALA A 309 -1.20 13.55 0.25
N ALA A 310 -1.14 12.22 0.06
CA ALA A 310 0.03 11.57 -0.50
C ALA A 310 0.29 12.04 -1.94
N SER A 311 -0.78 12.22 -2.73
CA SER A 311 -0.69 12.77 -4.09
C SER A 311 -0.22 14.23 -4.07
N GLN A 312 -0.79 15.06 -3.20
CA GLN A 312 -0.34 16.45 -3.03
C GLN A 312 1.13 16.53 -2.58
N LEU A 313 1.55 15.69 -1.63
CA LEU A 313 2.94 15.65 -1.18
C LEU A 313 3.88 15.21 -2.31
N ALA A 314 3.44 14.27 -3.16
CA ALA A 314 4.25 13.87 -4.31
C ALA A 314 4.49 15.05 -5.25
N ASP A 315 3.45 15.82 -5.56
CA ASP A 315 3.55 17.04 -6.37
C ASP A 315 4.42 18.11 -5.70
N ASP A 316 4.22 18.38 -4.41
CA ASP A 316 4.92 19.44 -3.66
C ASP A 316 6.42 19.13 -3.47
N ALA A 317 6.76 17.85 -3.35
CA ALA A 317 8.13 17.38 -3.11
C ALA A 317 8.86 16.93 -4.38
N ASP A 318 8.19 16.95 -5.54
CA ASP A 318 8.64 16.32 -6.80
C ASP A 318 9.22 14.91 -6.58
N ALA A 319 8.53 14.11 -5.74
CA ALA A 319 9.03 12.84 -5.24
C ALA A 319 7.97 11.74 -5.28
N VAL A 320 8.43 10.49 -5.34
CA VAL A 320 7.56 9.32 -5.19
C VAL A 320 7.25 9.12 -3.71
N VAL A 321 5.97 9.13 -3.36
CA VAL A 321 5.50 8.92 -1.99
C VAL A 321 4.93 7.51 -1.86
N LEU A 322 5.60 6.66 -1.11
CA LEU A 322 5.05 5.39 -0.61
C LEU A 322 4.50 5.64 0.79
N LEU A 323 3.20 5.91 0.88
CA LEU A 323 2.52 6.09 2.16
C LEU A 323 2.16 4.73 2.77
N LYS A 324 2.90 4.34 3.80
CA LYS A 324 2.69 3.09 4.56
C LYS A 324 1.36 3.17 5.33
N GLY A 325 0.54 2.13 5.22
CA GLY A 325 -0.75 2.01 5.88
C GLY A 325 -1.38 0.64 5.64
N PRO A 326 -2.63 0.39 6.12
CA PRO A 326 -3.33 -0.88 5.89
C PRO A 326 -3.40 -1.25 4.41
N ASN A 327 -3.67 -0.26 3.56
CA ASN A 327 -3.42 -0.32 2.13
C ASN A 327 -2.37 0.75 1.81
N THR A 328 -1.27 0.35 1.20
CA THR A 328 -0.15 1.25 0.89
C THR A 328 -0.49 2.06 -0.35
N THR A 329 -0.34 3.38 -0.29
CA THR A 329 -0.55 4.26 -1.45
C THR A 329 0.80 4.64 -2.05
N ILE A 330 0.94 4.49 -3.37
CA ILE A 330 2.09 4.97 -4.14
C ILE A 330 1.63 6.16 -4.97
N ALA A 331 2.12 7.35 -4.65
CA ALA A 331 1.85 8.56 -5.42
C ALA A 331 3.14 9.03 -6.11
N GLN A 332 2.98 9.64 -7.28
CA GLN A 332 4.06 10.28 -8.03
C GLN A 332 3.52 11.60 -8.62
N PRO A 333 4.40 12.57 -8.92
CA PRO A 333 4.00 13.85 -9.47
C PRO A 333 3.12 13.72 -10.71
N GLY A 334 2.02 14.47 -10.76
CA GLY A 334 1.14 14.60 -11.91
C GLY A 334 0.45 13.31 -12.38
N SER A 335 0.36 12.27 -11.53
CA SER A 335 -0.27 11.00 -11.89
C SER A 335 -1.23 10.48 -10.84
N GLN A 336 -2.19 9.67 -11.27
CA GLN A 336 -3.10 8.98 -10.35
C GLN A 336 -2.34 7.98 -9.47
N PRO A 337 -2.68 7.90 -8.17
CA PRO A 337 -1.97 7.03 -7.24
C PRO A 337 -2.30 5.55 -7.50
N TRP A 338 -1.38 4.69 -7.07
CA TRP A 338 -1.56 3.25 -7.01
C TRP A 338 -1.85 2.80 -5.58
N LEU A 339 -2.71 1.80 -5.44
CA LEU A 339 -3.05 1.16 -4.19
C LEU A 339 -2.49 -0.26 -4.17
N VAL A 340 -1.67 -0.55 -3.18
CA VAL A 340 -1.16 -1.90 -2.91
C VAL A 340 -1.90 -2.45 -1.70
N THR A 341 -2.65 -3.52 -1.91
CA THR A 341 -3.54 -4.16 -0.91
C THR A 341 -3.01 -5.49 -0.40
N THR A 342 -1.83 -5.92 -0.86
CA THR A 342 -1.15 -7.11 -0.35
C THR A 342 -0.56 -6.88 1.04
N GLY A 343 -0.57 -7.92 1.86
CA GLY A 343 -0.13 -7.85 3.26
C GLY A 343 -1.31 -7.59 4.19
N GLY A 344 -0.99 -7.25 5.44
CA GLY A 344 -2.00 -7.09 6.47
C GLY A 344 -1.42 -6.63 7.80
N PRO A 345 -2.22 -6.64 8.88
CA PRO A 345 -1.81 -6.17 10.21
C PRO A 345 -0.56 -6.88 10.76
N GLU A 346 -0.25 -8.09 10.27
CA GLU A 346 0.97 -8.83 10.58
C GLU A 346 2.28 -8.06 10.28
N LEU A 347 2.25 -7.13 9.32
CA LEU A 347 3.41 -6.31 8.95
C LEU A 347 3.71 -5.19 9.94
N ALA A 348 2.85 -4.96 10.94
CA ALA A 348 3.01 -3.98 12.00
C ALA A 348 4.06 -4.41 13.06
N SER A 349 5.23 -4.82 12.60
CA SER A 349 6.38 -5.23 13.40
C SER A 349 7.57 -4.31 13.12
N VAL A 350 8.37 -4.01 14.16
CA VAL A 350 9.55 -3.16 14.02
C VAL A 350 10.52 -3.76 12.99
N GLY A 351 11.04 -2.91 12.11
CA GLY A 351 12.03 -3.26 11.09
C GLY A 351 11.48 -3.76 9.75
N THR A 352 10.18 -4.00 9.61
CA THR A 352 9.59 -4.34 8.30
C THR A 352 9.72 -3.19 7.30
N GLY A 353 9.64 -1.94 7.79
CA GLY A 353 9.94 -0.74 7.00
C GLY A 353 11.37 -0.71 6.46
N ASP A 354 12.36 -1.11 7.26
CA ASP A 354 13.77 -1.18 6.82
C ASP A 354 13.94 -2.20 5.68
N VAL A 355 13.27 -3.35 5.80
CA VAL A 355 13.25 -4.36 4.73
C VAL A 355 12.65 -3.77 3.45
N LEU A 356 11.52 -3.06 3.55
CA LEU A 356 10.88 -2.40 2.42
C LEU A 356 11.80 -1.36 1.77
N ALA A 357 12.48 -0.52 2.54
CA ALA A 357 13.43 0.48 2.02
C ALA A 357 14.56 -0.19 1.23
N GLY A 358 15.12 -1.28 1.75
CA GLY A 358 16.12 -2.11 1.06
C GLY A 358 15.61 -2.72 -0.24
N MET A 359 14.37 -3.23 -0.25
CA MET A 359 13.73 -3.79 -1.45
C MET A 359 13.55 -2.74 -2.56
N ILE A 360 13.14 -1.53 -2.19
CA ILE A 360 13.01 -0.41 -3.15
C ILE A 360 14.38 -0.09 -3.74
N GLY A 361 15.40 0.06 -2.88
CA GLY A 361 16.76 0.35 -3.33
C GLY A 361 17.31 -0.71 -4.29
N ALA A 362 17.06 -1.99 -4.02
CA ALA A 362 17.44 -3.07 -4.91
C ALA A 362 16.75 -3.01 -6.27
N LEU A 363 15.44 -2.72 -6.31
CA LEU A 363 14.70 -2.63 -7.56
C LEU A 363 15.14 -1.43 -8.41
N ILE A 364 15.38 -0.27 -7.78
CA ILE A 364 15.92 0.90 -8.48
C ILE A 364 17.32 0.59 -9.00
N GLY A 365 18.21 0.03 -8.17
CA GLY A 365 19.55 -0.32 -8.61
C GLY A 365 19.57 -1.35 -9.75
N ARG A 366 18.53 -2.18 -9.85
CA ARG A 366 18.34 -3.14 -10.95
C ARG A 366 17.69 -2.54 -12.20
N GLY A 367 17.49 -1.22 -12.22
CA GLY A 367 17.05 -0.46 -13.38
C GLY A 367 15.53 -0.24 -13.49
N LEU A 368 14.76 -0.42 -12.41
CA LEU A 368 13.37 0.03 -12.40
C LEU A 368 13.28 1.52 -12.06
N ASP A 369 12.37 2.22 -12.73
CA ASP A 369 12.01 3.59 -12.36
C ASP A 369 11.45 3.63 -10.93
N ALA A 370 11.75 4.71 -10.20
CA ALA A 370 11.41 4.84 -8.78
C ALA A 370 9.93 4.55 -8.42
N PRO A 371 8.91 5.02 -9.18
CA PRO A 371 7.51 4.71 -8.90
C PRO A 371 7.17 3.22 -9.05
N VAL A 372 7.73 2.58 -10.09
CA VAL A 372 7.54 1.15 -10.36
C VAL A 372 8.26 0.31 -9.32
N ALA A 373 9.46 0.71 -8.92
CA ALA A 373 10.21 0.08 -7.84
C ALA A 373 9.47 0.16 -6.50
N ALA A 374 8.96 1.35 -6.12
CA ALA A 374 8.18 1.55 -4.90
C ALA A 374 6.93 0.65 -4.87
N ARG A 375 6.17 0.64 -5.97
CA ARG A 375 4.97 -0.21 -6.12
C ARG A 375 5.30 -1.69 -6.05
N SER A 376 6.31 -2.13 -6.79
CA SER A 376 6.69 -3.54 -6.85
C SER A 376 7.24 -4.03 -5.50
N ALA A 377 8.06 -3.23 -4.83
CA ALA A 377 8.58 -3.54 -3.51
C ALA A 377 7.44 -3.66 -2.48
N ALA A 378 6.50 -2.71 -2.46
CA ALA A 378 5.34 -2.77 -1.57
C ALA A 378 4.49 -4.02 -1.82
N TYR A 379 4.25 -4.38 -3.09
CA TYR A 379 3.47 -5.55 -3.46
C TYR A 379 4.11 -6.84 -2.95
N TRP A 380 5.37 -7.08 -3.31
CA TRP A 380 6.07 -8.32 -2.93
C TRP A 380 6.41 -8.38 -1.44
N HIS A 381 6.57 -7.23 -0.78
CA HIS A 381 6.68 -7.15 0.68
C HIS A 381 5.37 -7.61 1.33
N GLY A 382 4.23 -7.11 0.84
CA GLY A 382 2.90 -7.57 1.27
C GLY A 382 2.70 -9.08 1.11
N VAL A 383 3.04 -9.62 -0.07
CA VAL A 383 2.95 -11.06 -0.34
C VAL A 383 3.84 -11.88 0.60
N ALA A 384 5.09 -11.44 0.85
CA ALA A 384 5.97 -12.13 1.80
C ALA A 384 5.41 -12.13 3.23
N GLY A 385 4.88 -10.99 3.70
CA GLY A 385 4.29 -10.86 5.03
C GLY A 385 3.09 -11.78 5.23
N ALA A 386 2.15 -11.76 4.28
CA ALA A 386 0.97 -12.60 4.32
C ALA A 386 1.33 -14.10 4.34
N ASP A 387 2.30 -14.52 3.53
CA ASP A 387 2.76 -15.91 3.50
C ASP A 387 3.38 -16.35 4.84
N ILE A 388 4.24 -15.53 5.45
CA ILE A 388 4.83 -15.84 6.76
C ILE A 388 3.73 -15.96 7.81
N ALA A 389 2.74 -15.06 7.80
CA ALA A 389 1.63 -15.05 8.75
C ALA A 389 0.77 -16.32 8.73
N THR A 390 0.77 -17.08 7.63
CA THR A 390 0.08 -18.38 7.56
C THR A 390 0.68 -19.45 8.46
N THR A 391 1.96 -19.30 8.87
CA THR A 391 2.70 -20.33 9.61
C THR A 391 3.36 -19.81 10.88
N SER A 392 3.62 -18.51 11.00
CA SER A 392 4.32 -17.95 12.16
C SER A 392 4.18 -16.42 12.28
N SER A 393 4.73 -15.84 13.34
CA SER A 393 4.82 -14.38 13.48
C SER A 393 5.76 -13.77 12.44
N VAL A 394 5.35 -12.63 11.89
CA VAL A 394 6.15 -11.83 10.97
C VAL A 394 7.19 -11.02 11.76
N THR A 395 8.46 -11.19 11.42
CA THR A 395 9.57 -10.40 11.96
C THR A 395 10.43 -9.90 10.79
N ALA A 396 11.14 -8.79 10.98
CA ALA A 396 11.96 -8.20 9.91
C ALA A 396 13.02 -9.16 9.35
N ASP A 397 13.66 -9.96 10.20
CA ASP A 397 14.64 -10.97 9.77
C ASP A 397 14.01 -12.06 8.90
N ARG A 398 12.84 -12.57 9.30
CA ARG A 398 12.07 -13.54 8.49
C ARG A 398 11.59 -12.94 7.17
N MET A 399 11.22 -11.66 7.18
CA MET A 399 10.87 -10.93 5.96
C MET A 399 12.06 -10.85 5.02
N ALA A 400 13.24 -10.44 5.52
CA ALA A 400 14.47 -10.36 4.73
C ALA A 400 14.87 -11.71 4.10
N ASP A 401 14.58 -12.83 4.77
CA ASP A 401 14.80 -14.16 4.20
C ASP A 401 13.70 -14.60 3.23
N ALA A 402 12.42 -14.35 3.53
CA ALA A 402 11.30 -14.78 2.69
C ALA A 402 11.33 -14.10 1.31
N ILE A 403 11.73 -12.82 1.25
CA ILE A 403 11.78 -12.09 -0.01
C ILE A 403 12.83 -12.62 -1.00
N ARG A 404 13.81 -13.42 -0.54
CA ARG A 404 14.88 -13.97 -1.38
C ARG A 404 14.36 -14.82 -2.53
N ARG A 405 13.21 -15.47 -2.35
CA ARG A 405 12.55 -16.30 -3.39
C ARG A 405 12.10 -15.49 -4.62
N PHE A 406 12.02 -14.16 -4.49
CA PHE A 406 11.62 -13.25 -5.56
C PHE A 406 12.80 -12.71 -6.37
N ALA A 407 14.03 -12.84 -5.88
CA ALA A 407 15.23 -12.47 -6.60
C ALA A 407 15.54 -13.51 -7.70
N LYS A 408 15.02 -13.28 -8.91
CA LYS A 408 15.25 -14.11 -10.10
C LYS A 408 16.37 -13.59 -11.00
#